data_AF-A0AAD9XPH3-F1
#
_entry.id   AF-A0AAD9XPH3-F1
#
_cell.length_a   1.000
_cell.length_b   1.000
_cell.length_c   1.000
_cell.angle_alpha   90.00
_cell.angle_beta   90.00
_cell.angle_gamma   90.00
#
_symmetry.space_group_name_H-M   'P 1'
#
loop_
_entity.id
_entity.type
_entity.pdbx_description
1 polymer ?
#
loop_
_entity_poly.entity_id
_entity_poly.type
_entity_poly.pdbx_seq_one_letter_code
_entity_poly.pdbx_strand_id
1 'polypeptide(L)'
;MSYALKTTRPLVNVLRMTDSEKLPGMGFIYGSMDNAKEEIAANLGNEEGAYKEIWKIIDDKREFQLHRHLQAAAYYLNPRFQYLDSFSTHREIKIGLMVCMEKLIPNEEDKL
;
A
#
# COMPACT_ATOMS: atom_id res chain seq x y z
N MET A 1 8.98 -17.55 -20.16
CA MET A 1 7.77 -17.70 -19.31
C MET A 1 8.03 -17.54 -17.81
N SER A 2 9.24 -17.84 -17.29
CA SER A 2 9.56 -17.72 -15.85
C SER A 2 9.47 -16.30 -15.26
N TYR A 3 9.98 -15.28 -15.97
CA TYR A 3 10.05 -13.90 -15.45
C TYR A 3 8.66 -13.25 -15.24
N ALA A 4 7.79 -13.34 -16.26
CA ALA A 4 6.43 -12.80 -16.16
C ALA A 4 5.63 -13.48 -15.04
N LEU A 5 5.73 -14.80 -14.87
CA LEU A 5 5.07 -15.52 -13.78
C LEU A 5 5.60 -15.11 -12.40
N LYS A 6 6.92 -14.97 -12.25
CA LYS A 6 7.57 -14.57 -11.00
C LYS A 6 7.18 -13.16 -10.54
N THR A 7 6.89 -12.27 -11.48
CA THR A 7 6.56 -10.86 -11.21
C THR A 7 5.05 -10.61 -11.09
N THR A 8 4.23 -11.30 -11.88
CA THR A 8 2.79 -11.07 -11.93
C THR A 8 2.00 -11.89 -10.90
N ARG A 9 2.49 -13.08 -10.51
CA ARG A 9 1.79 -13.95 -9.55
C ARG A 9 1.55 -13.30 -8.19
N PRO A 10 2.51 -12.57 -7.58
CA PRO A 10 2.27 -11.84 -6.34
C PRO A 10 1.15 -10.81 -6.49
N LEU A 11 1.10 -10.10 -7.61
CA LEU A 11 0.05 -9.09 -7.89
C LEU A 11 -1.34 -9.72 -8.06
N VAL A 12 -1.43 -10.86 -8.76
CA VAL A 12 -2.69 -11.60 -8.90
C VAL A 12 -3.21 -12.10 -7.54
N ASN A 13 -2.31 -12.49 -6.63
CA ASN A 13 -2.69 -12.86 -5.28
C ASN A 13 -3.28 -11.68 -4.49
N VAL A 14 -2.70 -10.48 -4.60
CA VAL A 14 -3.24 -9.26 -3.98
C VAL A 14 -4.64 -8.94 -4.51
N LEU A 15 -4.83 -9.02 -5.84
CA LEU A 15 -6.14 -8.81 -6.47
C LEU A 15 -7.17 -9.82 -5.97
N ARG A 16 -6.84 -11.11 -5.96
CA ARG A 16 -7.75 -12.16 -5.47
C ARG A 16 -8.12 -11.97 -3.99
N MET A 17 -7.18 -11.52 -3.17
CA MET A 17 -7.45 -11.20 -1.76
C MET A 17 -8.36 -9.97 -1.60
N THR A 18 -8.25 -9.01 -2.51
CA THR A 18 -9.07 -7.79 -2.52
C THR A 18 -10.49 -8.05 -3.00
N ASP A 19 -10.66 -8.91 -4.01
CA ASP A 19 -11.98 -9.31 -4.53
C ASP A 19 -12.72 -10.28 -3.58
N SER A 20 -11.99 -10.96 -2.71
CA SER A 20 -12.60 -11.80 -1.68
C SER A 20 -13.26 -10.90 -0.62
N GLU A 21 -14.59 -10.79 -0.64
CA GLU A 21 -15.44 -10.00 0.29
C GLU A 21 -15.14 -10.17 1.79
N LYS A 22 -14.29 -11.14 2.16
CA LYS A 22 -13.84 -11.44 3.52
C LYS A 22 -12.85 -10.43 4.12
N LEU A 23 -12.21 -9.56 3.33
CA LEU A 23 -11.22 -8.59 3.82
C LEU A 23 -11.48 -7.17 3.27
N PRO A 24 -12.53 -6.46 3.74
CA PRO A 24 -13.03 -5.25 3.09
C PRO A 24 -12.29 -3.96 3.51
N GLY A 25 -10.97 -4.00 3.71
CA GLY A 25 -10.22 -2.87 4.29
C GLY A 25 -9.17 -2.29 3.37
N MET A 26 -9.26 -1.00 3.04
CA MET A 26 -8.22 -0.24 2.33
C MET A 26 -6.82 -0.33 2.98
N GLY A 27 -6.75 -0.51 4.30
CA GLY A 27 -5.49 -0.75 5.02
C GLY A 27 -4.86 -2.14 4.78
N PHE A 28 -5.66 -3.14 4.37
CA PHE A 28 -5.16 -4.49 4.04
C PHE A 28 -4.49 -4.54 2.66
N ILE A 29 -5.04 -3.79 1.71
CA ILE A 29 -4.47 -3.63 0.36
C ILE A 29 -3.07 -3.02 0.46
N TYR A 30 -2.85 -2.07 1.37
CA TYR A 30 -1.53 -1.48 1.58
C TYR A 30 -0.48 -2.50 2.00
N GLY A 31 -0.71 -3.24 3.09
CA GLY A 31 0.23 -4.26 3.54
C GLY A 31 0.42 -5.40 2.53
N SER A 32 -0.65 -5.79 1.85
CA SER A 32 -0.60 -6.88 0.87
C SER A 32 0.17 -6.48 -0.39
N MET A 33 0.06 -5.23 -0.83
CA MET A 33 0.83 -4.70 -1.96
C MET A 33 2.32 -4.61 -1.61
N ASP A 34 2.65 -4.18 -0.40
CA ASP A 34 4.03 -4.09 0.06
C ASP A 34 4.69 -5.48 0.13
N ASN A 35 3.97 -6.46 0.70
CA ASN A 35 4.41 -7.85 0.69
C ASN A 35 4.60 -8.41 -0.73
N ALA A 36 3.74 -8.04 -1.68
CA ALA A 36 3.88 -8.48 -3.06
C ALA A 36 5.12 -7.90 -3.74
N LYS A 37 5.48 -6.64 -3.44
CA LYS A 37 6.72 -6.03 -3.91
C LYS A 37 7.95 -6.75 -3.38
N GLU A 38 7.98 -7.07 -2.09
CA GLU A 38 9.06 -7.84 -1.46
C GLU A 38 9.16 -9.25 -2.08
N GLU A 39 8.03 -9.92 -2.34
CA GLU A 39 8.02 -11.22 -3.02
C GLU A 39 8.57 -11.12 -4.46
N ILE A 40 8.28 -10.04 -5.18
CA ILE A 40 8.85 -9.76 -6.51
C ILE A 40 10.37 -9.58 -6.41
N ALA A 41 10.85 -8.80 -5.44
CA ALA A 41 12.28 -8.61 -5.23
C ALA A 41 12.98 -9.93 -4.94
N ALA A 42 12.42 -10.74 -4.03
CA ALA A 42 12.95 -12.07 -3.71
C ALA A 42 12.97 -13.01 -4.93
N ASN A 43 11.91 -13.03 -5.73
CA ASN A 43 11.82 -13.86 -6.94
C ASN A 43 12.85 -13.48 -8.02
N LEU A 44 13.31 -12.23 -8.00
CA LEU A 44 14.33 -11.67 -8.88
C LEU A 44 15.73 -11.65 -8.23
N GLY A 45 15.93 -12.40 -7.15
CA GLY A 45 17.23 -12.56 -6.51
C GLY A 45 17.68 -11.35 -5.70
N ASN A 46 16.76 -10.45 -5.31
CA ASN A 46 17.03 -9.20 -4.60
C ASN A 46 18.02 -8.27 -5.32
N GLU A 47 18.15 -8.40 -6.65
CA GLU A 47 18.93 -7.48 -7.46
C GLU A 47 18.10 -6.22 -7.75
N GLU A 48 18.48 -5.09 -7.15
CA GLU A 48 17.72 -3.83 -7.23
C GLU A 48 17.42 -3.43 -8.68
N GLY A 49 18.39 -3.58 -9.58
CA GLY A 49 18.22 -3.28 -11.00
C GLY A 49 17.12 -4.09 -11.69
N ALA A 50 16.80 -5.28 -11.18
CA ALA A 50 15.81 -6.18 -11.78
C ALA A 50 14.36 -5.88 -11.34
N TYR A 51 14.14 -5.35 -10.12
CA TYR A 51 12.80 -5.11 -9.58
C TYR A 51 12.42 -3.64 -9.39
N LYS A 52 13.39 -2.72 -9.33
CA LYS A 52 13.14 -1.29 -9.04
C LYS A 52 12.17 -0.63 -10.02
N GLU A 53 12.31 -0.93 -11.30
CA GLU A 53 11.42 -0.37 -12.32
C GLU A 53 10.00 -0.95 -12.20
N ILE A 54 9.87 -2.23 -11.84
CA ILE A 54 8.58 -2.85 -11.57
C ILE A 54 7.92 -2.20 -10.35
N TRP A 55 8.65 -2.00 -9.26
CA TRP A 55 8.16 -1.31 -8.07
C TRP A 55 7.68 0.10 -8.39
N LYS A 56 8.46 0.85 -9.18
CA LYS A 56 8.09 2.19 -9.64
C LYS A 56 6.78 2.17 -10.43
N ILE A 57 6.60 1.25 -11.39
CA ILE A 57 5.36 1.13 -12.16
C ILE A 57 4.17 0.81 -11.25
N ILE A 58 4.36 -0.05 -10.24
CA ILE A 58 3.33 -0.38 -9.26
C ILE A 58 2.96 0.86 -8.44
N ASP A 59 3.95 1.61 -7.96
CA ASP A 59 3.74 2.84 -7.19
C ASP A 59 3.03 3.92 -8.00
N ASP A 60 3.50 4.20 -9.22
CA ASP A 60 2.92 5.21 -10.10
C ASP A 60 1.45 4.88 -10.42
N LYS A 61 1.14 3.61 -10.73
CA LYS A 61 -0.25 3.16 -10.97
C LYS A 61 -1.11 3.27 -9.72
N ARG A 62 -0.55 2.95 -8.55
CA ARG A 62 -1.26 3.00 -7.28
C ARG A 62 -1.55 4.43 -6.84
N GLU A 63 -0.60 5.34 -7.05
CA GLU A 63 -0.73 6.77 -6.78
C GLU A 63 -1.85 7.40 -7.62
N PHE A 64 -2.04 6.93 -8.86
CA PHE A 64 -3.11 7.41 -9.73
C PHE A 64 -4.51 6.87 -9.37
N GLN A 65 -4.60 5.64 -8.85
CA GLN A 65 -5.90 4.97 -8.65
C GLN A 65 -6.51 5.12 -7.25
N LEU A 66 -5.73 5.46 -6.22
CA LEU A 66 -6.19 5.39 -4.84
C LEU A 66 -5.71 6.61 -4.04
N HIS A 67 -6.60 7.20 -3.24
CA HIS A 67 -6.29 8.36 -2.38
C HIS A 67 -5.17 8.02 -1.38
N ARG A 68 -3.92 8.29 -1.77
CA ARG A 68 -2.67 7.94 -1.06
C ARG A 68 -2.72 8.24 0.44
N HIS A 69 -3.21 9.43 0.80
CA HIS A 69 -3.30 9.86 2.19
C HIS A 69 -4.32 9.05 3.01
N LEU A 70 -5.50 8.77 2.44
CA LEU A 70 -6.54 8.02 3.13
C LEU A 70 -6.15 6.56 3.34
N GLN A 71 -5.46 5.94 2.38
CA GLN A 71 -4.92 4.60 2.55
C GLN A 71 -3.81 4.53 3.60
N ALA A 72 -2.88 5.48 3.56
CA ALA A 72 -1.81 5.60 4.55
C ALA A 72 -2.38 5.78 5.97
N ALA A 73 -3.38 6.66 6.13
CA ALA A 73 -4.10 6.84 7.39
C ALA A 73 -4.81 5.55 7.83
N ALA A 74 -5.49 4.86 6.91
CA ALA A 74 -6.19 3.60 7.21
C ALA A 74 -5.23 2.46 7.59
N TYR A 75 -4.04 2.38 6.98
CA TYR A 75 -3.00 1.44 7.37
C TYR A 75 -2.48 1.74 8.78
N TYR A 76 -2.16 3.02 9.06
CA TYR A 76 -1.70 3.46 10.38
C TYR A 76 -2.72 3.16 11.48
N LEU A 77 -4.00 3.38 11.22
CA LEU A 77 -5.07 3.18 12.19
C LEU A 77 -5.51 1.72 12.34
N ASN A 78 -5.00 0.79 11.52
CA ASN A 78 -5.40 -0.61 11.57
C ASN A 78 -4.70 -1.35 12.73
N PRO A 79 -5.42 -1.78 13.79
CA PRO A 79 -4.82 -2.43 14.95
C PRO A 79 -4.09 -3.73 14.62
N ARG A 80 -4.48 -4.41 13.53
CA ARG A 80 -3.80 -5.65 13.10
C ARG A 80 -2.37 -5.40 12.63
N PHE A 81 -2.06 -4.21 12.13
CA PHE A 81 -0.73 -3.86 11.64
C PHE A 81 0.02 -2.96 12.63
N GLN A 82 -0.66 -2.00 13.25
CA GLN A 82 -0.07 -0.98 14.13
C GLN A 82 0.74 -1.56 15.29
N TYR A 83 0.39 -2.75 15.77
CA TYR A 83 1.05 -3.42 16.90
C TYR A 83 2.00 -4.53 16.49
N LEU A 84 2.29 -4.70 15.19
CA LEU A 84 3.29 -5.66 14.73
C LEU A 84 4.69 -5.04 14.78
N ASP A 85 5.70 -5.84 15.12
CA ASP A 85 7.11 -5.41 15.06
C ASP A 85 7.56 -5.05 13.63
N SER A 86 6.88 -5.61 12.63
CA SER A 86 7.07 -5.32 11.20
C SER A 86 6.29 -4.10 10.70
N PHE A 87 5.69 -3.30 11.60
CA PHE A 87 4.95 -2.12 11.20
C PHE A 87 5.83 -1.12 10.46
N SER A 88 5.34 -0.65 9.32
CA SER A 88 6.11 0.26 8.48
C SER A 88 6.18 1.66 9.10
N THR A 89 7.40 2.22 9.18
CA THR A 89 7.66 3.56 9.73
C THR A 89 7.86 4.63 8.67
N HIS A 90 7.53 4.33 7.40
CA HIS A 90 7.70 5.26 6.30
C HIS A 90 6.99 6.60 6.55
N ARG A 91 7.68 7.70 6.19
CA ARG A 91 7.20 9.07 6.40
C ARG A 91 5.83 9.32 5.78
N GLU A 92 5.55 8.69 4.65
CA GLU A 92 4.27 8.83 3.93
C GLU A 92 3.06 8.35 4.73
N ILE A 93 3.26 7.38 5.64
CA ILE A 93 2.19 6.85 6.49
C ILE A 93 1.74 7.93 7.48
N LYS A 94 2.70 8.59 8.13
CA LYS A 94 2.46 9.71 9.04
C LYS A 94 1.87 10.92 8.32
N ILE A 95 2.39 11.25 7.13
CA ILE A 95 1.85 12.35 6.31
C ILE A 95 0.41 12.06 5.89
N GLY A 96 0.11 10.83 5.47
CA GLY A 96 -1.23 10.43 5.10
C GLY A 96 -2.24 10.62 6.23
N LEU A 97 -1.87 10.21 7.44
CA LEU A 97 -2.69 10.44 8.63
C LEU A 97 -2.92 11.94 8.89
N MET A 98 -1.85 12.75 8.91
CA MET A 98 -1.95 14.19 9.17
C MET A 98 -2.86 14.90 8.16
N VAL A 99 -2.68 14.64 6.86
CA VAL A 99 -3.51 15.23 5.81
C VAL A 99 -4.99 14.82 5.96
N CYS A 100 -5.27 13.59 6.38
CA CYS A 100 -6.64 13.16 6.64
C CYS A 100 -7.23 13.85 7.88
N MET A 101 -6.44 14.05 8.93
CA MET A 101 -6.87 14.77 10.13
C MET A 101 -7.16 16.24 9.84
N GLU A 102 -6.32 16.91 9.04
CA GLU A 102 -6.54 18.29 8.61
C GLU A 102 -7.87 18.46 7.86
N LYS A 103 -8.25 17.47 7.03
CA LYS A 103 -9.55 17.47 6.34
C LYS A 103 -10.75 17.16 7.24
N LEU A 104 -10.52 16.51 8.38
CA LEU A 104 -11.57 16.18 9.37
C LEU A 104 -11.84 17.33 10.33
N ILE A 105 -10.84 18.19 10.56
CA ILE A 105 -10.99 19.41 11.35
C ILE A 105 -11.70 20.44 10.46
N PRO A 106 -12.93 20.87 10.81
CA PRO A 106 -13.62 21.91 10.04
C PRO A 106 -12.79 23.19 10.08
N ASN A 107 -12.54 23.81 8.93
CA ASN A 107 -12.06 25.19 8.93
C ASN A 107 -13.16 26.07 9.51
N GLU A 108 -12.82 27.04 10.35
CA GLU A 108 -13.82 27.97 10.91
C GLU A 108 -14.55 28.78 9.81
N GLU A 109 -13.98 28.84 8.61
CA GLU A 109 -14.57 29.45 7.41
C GLU A 109 -15.66 28.58 6.73
N ASP A 110 -15.66 27.26 6.94
CA ASP A 110 -16.69 26.36 6.38
C ASP A 110 -18.00 26.38 7.19
N LYS A 111 -18.05 27.17 8.28
CA LYS A 111 -19.22 27.35 9.15
C LYS A 111 -20.06 28.60 8.82
N LEU A 112 -19.76 29.33 7.74
CA LEU A 112 -20.50 30.52 7.32
C LEU A 112 -21.57 30.23 6.25
#